data_AF-A0A9N9QW51-F1
#
_entry.id   AF-A0A9N9QW51-F1
#
_cell.length_a   1.000
_cell.length_b   1.000
_cell.length_c   1.000
_cell.angle_alpha   90.00
_cell.angle_beta   90.00
_cell.angle_gamma   90.00
#
_symmetry.space_group_name_H-M   'P 1'
#
loop_
_entity.id
_entity.type
_entity.pdbx_description
1 polymer ?
#
loop_
_entity_poly.entity_id
_entity_poly.type
_entity_poly.pdbx_seq_one_letter_code
_entity_poly.pdbx_strand_id
1 'polypeptide(L)'
;MSYPEIPSKTAPKSRSQQSSDRFAHPHVRARLEKHMGSNLVKLTDKSYMTELEERIRAVNEENLNKRISSRVLDEMERLKRLILVGKTPLKECPPELFNHPVFVFWRMVNREVARASKKRADAYYRKLKASQRFDQSLDGESETEVIEEEAEQLTSEQLLSRCHQELEEQKQLDIERGVRFTDEQFAQLKYETHDVKTLKNLTTVEELYSLADKIIGTKRL
;
A
#
# COMPACT_ATOMS: atom_id res chain seq x y z
N MET A 1 -59.87 -49.33 -2.16
CA MET A 1 -58.41 -49.45 -2.38
C MET A 1 -58.23 -49.77 -3.87
N SER A 2 -58.14 -48.79 -4.77
CA SER A 2 -56.97 -47.94 -5.08
C SER A 2 -55.72 -48.75 -5.38
N TYR A 3 -55.43 -48.96 -6.68
CA TYR A 3 -54.12 -48.66 -7.29
C TYR A 3 -54.34 -48.26 -8.77
N PRO A 4 -53.52 -47.34 -9.32
CA PRO A 4 -53.82 -46.60 -10.55
C PRO A 4 -53.14 -47.17 -11.80
N GLU A 5 -53.77 -46.91 -12.95
CA GLU A 5 -53.24 -47.14 -14.30
C GLU A 5 -51.94 -46.35 -14.55
N ILE A 6 -50.97 -47.01 -15.18
CA ILE A 6 -49.72 -46.39 -15.67
C ILE A 6 -49.93 -45.99 -17.13
N PRO A 7 -49.83 -44.71 -17.52
CA PRO A 7 -49.79 -44.35 -18.93
C PRO A 7 -48.36 -44.35 -19.46
N SER A 8 -48.20 -45.04 -20.59
CA SER A 8 -46.97 -45.20 -21.36
C SER A 8 -46.48 -43.90 -22.00
N LYS A 9 -45.17 -43.66 -21.85
CA LYS A 9 -44.26 -42.72 -22.53
C LYS A 9 -44.79 -42.05 -23.81
N THR A 10 -44.92 -40.72 -23.77
CA THR A 10 -44.99 -39.85 -24.94
C THR A 10 -43.63 -39.71 -25.64
N ALA A 11 -43.61 -39.89 -26.97
CA ALA A 11 -42.48 -39.67 -27.84
C ALA A 11 -42.05 -38.19 -27.92
N PRO A 12 -40.76 -37.87 -28.11
CA PRO A 12 -40.31 -36.49 -28.28
C PRO A 12 -40.58 -35.98 -29.71
N LYS A 13 -41.36 -34.90 -29.83
CA LYS A 13 -41.45 -34.10 -31.06
C LYS A 13 -40.11 -33.42 -31.33
N SER A 14 -39.53 -33.69 -32.49
CA SER A 14 -38.35 -33.00 -33.03
C SER A 14 -38.66 -31.52 -33.23
N ARG A 15 -38.07 -30.66 -32.39
CA ARG A 15 -38.09 -29.21 -32.56
C ARG A 15 -37.01 -28.85 -33.57
N SER A 16 -37.39 -28.71 -34.83
CA SER A 16 -36.57 -28.03 -35.84
C SER A 16 -36.41 -26.57 -35.41
N GLN A 17 -35.32 -26.25 -34.71
CA GLN A 17 -34.90 -24.87 -34.49
C GLN A 17 -34.39 -24.32 -35.82
N GLN A 18 -35.26 -23.63 -36.56
CA GLN A 18 -34.84 -22.68 -37.57
C GLN A 18 -34.10 -21.55 -36.84
N SER A 19 -32.79 -21.45 -37.06
CA SER A 19 -31.98 -20.30 -36.67
C SER A 19 -32.18 -19.17 -37.69
N SER A 20 -33.36 -18.53 -37.69
CA SER A 20 -33.51 -17.21 -38.30
C SER A 20 -33.17 -16.14 -37.27
N ASP A 21 -32.53 -15.07 -37.72
CA ASP A 21 -32.32 -13.81 -36.98
C ASP A 21 -31.12 -13.73 -36.04
N ARG A 22 -29.92 -13.66 -36.62
CA ARG A 22 -28.77 -12.97 -35.99
C ARG A 22 -28.27 -11.73 -36.74
N PHE A 23 -28.79 -11.43 -37.93
CA PHE A 23 -28.34 -10.29 -38.74
C PHE A 23 -29.15 -8.99 -38.55
N ALA A 24 -30.27 -9.04 -37.83
CA ALA A 24 -31.17 -7.90 -37.66
C ALA A 24 -30.99 -7.16 -36.31
N HIS A 25 -29.76 -7.09 -35.77
CA HIS A 25 -29.56 -6.32 -34.53
C HIS A 25 -29.62 -4.81 -34.83
N PRO A 26 -30.61 -4.05 -34.30
CA PRO A 26 -30.83 -2.65 -34.70
C PRO A 26 -29.62 -1.76 -34.47
N HIS A 27 -28.86 -2.01 -33.40
CA HIS A 27 -27.61 -1.29 -33.11
C HIS A 27 -26.50 -1.56 -34.12
N VAL A 28 -26.39 -2.79 -34.64
CA VAL A 28 -25.36 -3.15 -35.63
C VAL A 28 -25.73 -2.54 -36.97
N ARG A 29 -27.02 -2.60 -37.33
CA ARG A 29 -27.56 -1.96 -38.53
C ARG A 29 -27.38 -0.43 -38.50
N ALA A 30 -27.76 0.24 -37.42
CA ALA A 30 -27.59 1.68 -37.27
C ALA A 30 -26.12 2.10 -37.32
N ARG A 31 -25.22 1.27 -36.78
CA ARG A 31 -23.77 1.52 -36.86
C ARG A 31 -23.24 1.36 -38.29
N LEU A 32 -23.68 0.33 -39.02
CA LEU A 32 -23.34 0.14 -40.43
C LEU A 32 -23.90 1.26 -41.30
N GLU A 33 -25.17 1.63 -41.14
CA GLU A 33 -25.79 2.77 -41.83
C GLU A 33 -25.06 4.08 -41.52
N LYS A 34 -24.62 4.30 -40.28
CA LYS A 34 -23.79 5.46 -39.89
C LYS A 34 -22.44 5.48 -40.61
N HIS A 35 -21.77 4.33 -40.76
CA HIS A 35 -20.50 4.25 -41.49
C HIS A 35 -20.70 4.41 -43.00
N MET A 36 -21.79 3.86 -43.54
CA MET A 36 -22.12 3.90 -44.97
C MET A 36 -22.69 5.26 -45.41
N GLY A 37 -23.32 6.02 -44.50
CA GLY A 37 -23.97 7.30 -44.79
C GLY A 37 -25.30 7.17 -45.55
N SER A 38 -25.66 5.96 -45.98
CA SER A 38 -26.93 5.66 -46.64
C SER A 38 -27.31 4.19 -46.42
N ASN A 39 -28.57 3.86 -46.73
CA ASN A 39 -29.09 2.49 -46.63
C ASN A 39 -28.77 1.64 -47.87
N LEU A 40 -28.04 2.19 -48.85
CA LEU A 40 -27.75 1.58 -50.16
C LEU A 40 -26.24 1.52 -50.37
N VAL A 41 -25.72 0.35 -50.71
CA VAL A 41 -24.28 0.13 -50.94
C VAL A 41 -24.06 -0.23 -52.41
N LYS A 42 -23.23 0.55 -53.10
CA LYS A 42 -22.84 0.29 -54.49
C LYS A 42 -21.59 -0.59 -54.54
N LEU A 43 -21.78 -1.91 -54.44
CA LEU A 43 -20.66 -2.87 -54.40
C LEU A 43 -19.84 -2.95 -55.70
N THR A 44 -20.46 -2.64 -56.84
CA THR A 44 -19.83 -2.71 -58.16
C THR A 44 -19.00 -1.47 -58.52
N ASP A 45 -19.12 -0.40 -57.74
CA ASP A 45 -18.41 0.85 -57.98
C ASP A 45 -17.14 0.92 -57.13
N LYS A 46 -15.98 0.82 -57.81
CA LYS A 46 -14.66 0.84 -57.15
C LYS A 46 -14.42 2.15 -56.40
N SER A 47 -14.89 3.29 -56.94
CA SER A 47 -14.69 4.61 -56.32
C SER A 47 -15.45 4.68 -54.99
N TYR A 48 -16.73 4.32 -55.02
CA TYR A 48 -17.57 4.25 -53.83
C TYR A 48 -17.00 3.30 -52.76
N MET A 49 -16.54 2.11 -53.15
CA MET A 49 -15.97 1.15 -52.18
C MET A 49 -14.68 1.66 -51.54
N THR A 50 -13.83 2.36 -52.30
CA THR A 50 -12.58 2.94 -51.78
C THR A 50 -12.87 4.06 -50.77
N GLU A 51 -13.78 4.98 -51.10
CA GLU A 51 -14.20 6.06 -50.20
C GLU A 51 -14.89 5.52 -48.94
N LEU A 52 -15.70 4.48 -49.07
CA LEU A 52 -16.37 3.83 -47.95
C LEU A 52 -15.36 3.18 -47.00
N GLU A 53 -14.35 2.49 -47.53
CA GLU A 53 -13.25 1.93 -46.74
C GLU A 53 -12.46 3.00 -45.99
N GLU A 54 -12.09 4.10 -46.67
CA GLU A 54 -11.39 5.22 -46.04
C GLU A 54 -12.23 5.84 -44.91
N ARG A 55 -13.53 6.03 -45.14
CA ARG A 55 -14.43 6.57 -44.12
C ARG A 55 -14.54 5.64 -42.91
N ILE A 56 -14.66 4.34 -43.12
CA ILE A 56 -14.68 3.34 -42.03
C ILE A 56 -13.37 3.39 -41.24
N ARG A 57 -12.22 3.44 -41.92
CA ARG A 57 -10.90 3.57 -41.26
C ARG A 57 -10.82 4.85 -40.44
N ALA A 58 -11.14 5.99 -41.04
CA ALA A 58 -11.08 7.30 -40.39
C ALA A 58 -11.95 7.36 -39.12
N VAL A 59 -13.19 6.87 -39.18
CA VAL A 59 -14.08 6.85 -38.01
C VAL A 59 -13.54 5.90 -36.93
N ASN A 60 -12.98 4.75 -37.30
CA ASN A 60 -12.39 3.83 -36.32
C ASN A 60 -11.16 4.44 -35.65
N GLU A 61 -10.29 5.09 -36.43
CA GLU A 61 -9.11 5.79 -35.93
C GLU A 61 -9.50 6.96 -35.01
N GLU A 62 -10.51 7.76 -35.40
CA GLU A 62 -11.02 8.85 -34.57
C GLU A 62 -11.58 8.32 -33.23
N ASN A 63 -12.35 7.24 -33.25
CA ASN A 63 -12.87 6.62 -32.03
C ASN A 63 -11.74 6.05 -31.15
N LEU A 64 -10.71 5.47 -31.77
CA LEU A 64 -9.53 4.99 -31.05
C LEU A 64 -8.78 6.15 -30.40
N ASN A 65 -8.51 7.22 -31.15
CA ASN A 65 -7.84 8.42 -30.68
C ASN A 65 -8.61 9.09 -29.54
N LYS A 66 -9.95 9.21 -29.66
CA LYS A 66 -10.81 9.70 -28.56
C LYS A 66 -10.65 8.87 -27.29
N ARG A 67 -10.60 7.53 -27.41
CA ARG A 67 -10.39 6.64 -26.26
C ARG A 67 -9.00 6.78 -25.66
N ILE A 68 -7.97 6.92 -26.49
CA ILE A 68 -6.59 7.16 -26.04
C ILE A 68 -6.51 8.49 -25.30
N SER A 69 -7.02 9.58 -25.88
CA SER A 69 -7.02 10.89 -25.25
C SER A 69 -7.79 10.92 -23.94
N SER A 70 -8.97 10.28 -23.87
CA SER A 70 -9.73 10.15 -22.62
C SER A 70 -8.91 9.41 -21.57
N ARG A 71 -8.29 8.29 -21.92
CA ARG A 71 -7.46 7.53 -20.98
C ARG A 71 -6.23 8.32 -20.51
N VAL A 72 -5.60 9.10 -21.38
CA VAL A 72 -4.47 9.97 -21.01
C VAL A 72 -4.92 11.01 -19.99
N LEU A 73 -6.08 11.64 -20.21
CA LEU A 73 -6.64 12.61 -19.25
C LEU A 73 -6.97 11.97 -17.90
N ASP A 74 -7.57 10.78 -17.91
CA ASP A 74 -7.89 10.04 -16.69
C ASP A 74 -6.61 9.68 -15.91
N GLU A 75 -5.56 9.20 -16.59
CA GLU A 75 -4.27 8.90 -15.95
C GLU A 75 -3.58 10.16 -15.43
N MET A 76 -3.65 11.29 -16.15
CA MET A 76 -3.13 12.57 -15.66
C MET A 76 -3.87 13.00 -14.38
N GLU A 77 -5.19 12.88 -14.33
CA GLU A 77 -5.97 13.22 -13.15
C GLU A 77 -5.66 12.27 -11.97
N ARG A 78 -5.53 10.97 -12.24
CA ARG A 78 -5.11 9.97 -11.25
C ARG A 78 -3.76 10.33 -10.64
N LEU A 79 -2.78 10.67 -11.48
CA LEU A 79 -1.46 11.13 -11.03
C LEU A 79 -1.56 12.41 -10.21
N LYS A 80 -2.37 13.38 -10.64
CA LYS A 80 -2.58 14.62 -9.87
C LYS A 80 -3.07 14.35 -8.45
N ARG A 81 -4.06 13.45 -8.33
CA ARG A 81 -4.62 13.01 -7.04
C ARG A 81 -3.57 12.29 -6.20
N LEU A 82 -2.77 11.42 -6.80
CA LEU A 82 -1.75 10.64 -6.08
C LEU A 82 -0.66 11.51 -5.47
N ILE A 83 -0.23 12.56 -6.20
CA ILE A 83 0.73 13.56 -5.70
C ILE A 83 0.13 14.40 -4.58
N LEU A 84 -1.13 14.85 -4.73
CA LEU A 84 -1.82 15.62 -3.68
C LEU A 84 -1.97 14.85 -2.37
N VAL A 85 -2.26 13.55 -2.45
CA VAL A 85 -2.34 12.64 -1.30
C VAL A 85 -0.95 12.33 -0.72
N GLY A 86 0.13 12.59 -1.46
CA GLY A 86 1.51 12.38 -1.01
C GLY A 86 2.01 10.93 -1.15
N LYS A 87 1.32 10.09 -1.94
CA LYS A 87 1.76 8.70 -2.19
C LYS A 87 2.90 8.61 -3.20
N THR A 88 3.04 9.61 -4.07
CA THR A 88 4.18 9.73 -5.00
C THR A 88 5.05 10.91 -4.60
N PRO A 89 6.37 10.73 -4.40
CA PRO A 89 7.26 11.83 -4.06
C PRO A 89 7.41 12.80 -5.24
N LEU A 90 7.44 14.11 -4.97
CA LEU A 90 7.53 15.16 -6.02
C LEU A 90 8.78 15.09 -6.90
N LYS A 91 9.78 14.29 -6.54
CA LYS A 91 11.00 14.10 -7.34
C LYS A 91 10.74 13.38 -8.68
N GLU A 92 9.63 12.63 -8.77
CA GLU A 92 9.20 11.92 -9.99
C GLU A 92 8.11 12.67 -10.75
N CYS A 93 7.80 13.91 -10.35
CA CYS A 93 6.78 14.70 -11.00
C CYS A 93 7.25 15.14 -12.39
N PRO A 94 6.51 14.80 -13.46
CA PRO A 94 6.82 15.29 -14.81
C PRO A 94 6.89 16.82 -14.85
N PRO A 95 7.77 17.41 -15.68
CA PRO A 95 7.96 18.86 -15.74
C PRO A 95 6.67 19.62 -16.11
N GLU A 96 5.73 19.01 -16.84
CA GLU A 96 4.45 19.65 -17.16
C GLU A 96 3.55 19.87 -15.94
N LEU A 97 3.66 19.02 -14.90
CA LEU A 97 2.86 19.16 -13.68
C LEU A 97 3.50 20.13 -12.67
N PHE A 98 4.78 20.45 -12.80
CA PHE A 98 5.50 21.25 -11.81
C PHE A 98 4.95 22.68 -11.66
N ASN A 99 4.51 23.28 -12.77
CA ASN A 99 3.97 24.64 -12.83
C ASN A 99 2.43 24.69 -12.70
N HIS A 100 1.77 23.55 -12.53
CA HIS A 100 0.33 23.52 -12.41
C HIS A 100 -0.10 24.24 -11.11
N PRO A 101 -1.09 25.16 -11.15
CA PRO A 101 -1.41 26.06 -10.04
C PRO A 101 -1.72 25.32 -8.74
N VAL A 102 -2.39 24.17 -8.84
CA VAL A 102 -2.69 23.30 -7.69
C VAL A 102 -1.42 22.82 -6.99
N PHE A 103 -0.36 22.44 -7.71
CA PHE A 103 0.90 21.98 -7.09
C PHE A 103 1.75 23.12 -6.56
N VAL A 104 1.68 24.29 -7.19
CA VAL A 104 2.31 25.51 -6.67
C VAL A 104 1.69 25.86 -5.31
N PHE A 105 0.36 25.93 -5.24
CA PHE A 105 -0.35 26.22 -4.00
C PHE A 105 -0.10 25.16 -2.92
N TRP A 106 -0.24 23.87 -3.27
CA TRP A 106 0.01 22.77 -2.35
C TRP A 106 1.42 22.83 -1.74
N ARG A 107 2.44 23.13 -2.56
CA ARG A 107 3.83 23.26 -2.11
C ARG A 107 4.03 24.48 -1.20
N MET A 108 3.40 25.60 -1.52
CA MET A 108 3.43 26.80 -0.67
C MET A 108 2.83 26.52 0.71
N VAL A 109 1.65 25.88 0.75
CA VAL A 109 0.98 25.52 2.00
C VAL A 109 1.82 24.51 2.78
N ASN A 110 2.30 23.44 2.15
CA ASN A 110 3.13 22.45 2.82
C ASN A 110 4.44 23.03 3.36
N ARG A 111 5.04 24.00 2.64
CA ARG A 111 6.23 24.72 3.13
C ARG A 111 5.90 25.49 4.41
N GLU A 112 4.74 26.14 4.46
CA GLU A 112 4.34 26.93 5.62
C GLU A 112 3.95 26.04 6.81
N VAL A 113 3.25 24.93 6.57
CA VAL A 113 2.97 23.91 7.59
C VAL A 113 4.26 23.33 8.16
N ALA A 114 5.24 23.01 7.31
CA ALA A 114 6.54 22.51 7.75
C ALA A 114 7.29 23.54 8.60
N ARG A 115 7.28 24.83 8.21
CA ARG A 115 7.86 25.91 9.01
C ARG A 115 7.19 26.06 10.36
N ALA A 116 5.85 26.05 10.40
CA ALA A 116 5.09 26.15 11.64
C ALA A 116 5.33 24.95 12.56
N SER A 117 5.38 23.73 11.99
CA SER A 117 5.72 22.50 12.71
C SER A 117 7.12 22.56 13.30
N LYS A 118 8.12 22.97 12.51
CA LYS A 118 9.50 23.15 12.98
C LYS A 118 9.57 24.17 14.13
N LYS A 119 8.93 25.34 13.98
CA LYS A 119 8.88 26.35 15.06
C LYS A 119 8.26 25.79 16.34
N ARG A 120 7.19 24.99 16.24
CA ARG A 120 6.55 24.36 17.39
C ARG A 120 7.46 23.32 18.04
N ALA A 121 8.11 22.47 17.25
CA ALA A 121 9.10 21.52 17.74
C ALA A 121 10.28 22.22 18.42
N ASP A 122 10.86 23.25 17.79
CA ASP A 122 11.96 24.04 18.36
C ASP A 122 11.54 24.73 19.67
N ALA A 123 10.32 25.26 19.74
CA ALA A 123 9.79 25.85 20.97
C ALA A 123 9.58 24.80 22.07
N TYR A 124 9.12 23.60 21.71
CA TYR A 124 8.99 22.48 22.64
C TYR A 124 10.37 22.03 23.15
N TYR A 125 11.34 21.82 22.26
CA TYR A 125 12.72 21.47 22.62
C TYR A 125 13.37 22.53 23.51
N ARG A 126 13.14 23.83 23.24
CA ARG A 126 13.62 24.91 24.10
C ARG A 126 13.03 24.85 25.50
N LYS A 127 11.72 24.60 25.62
CA LYS A 127 11.06 24.43 26.93
C LYS A 127 11.58 23.20 27.67
N LEU A 128 11.81 22.09 26.96
CA LEU A 128 12.36 20.87 27.53
C LEU A 128 13.79 21.11 28.06
N LYS A 129 14.67 21.73 27.26
CA LYS A 129 16.02 22.11 27.72
C LYS A 129 15.98 23.08 28.89
N ALA A 130 15.08 24.06 28.90
CA ALA A 130 14.93 25.00 30.01
C ALA A 130 14.47 24.30 31.30
N SER A 131 13.53 23.36 31.19
CA SER A 131 13.09 22.54 32.34
C SER A 131 14.21 21.64 32.84
N GLN A 132 15.01 21.05 31.95
CA GLN A 132 16.14 20.20 32.31
C GLN A 132 17.25 21.01 33.00
N ARG A 133 17.54 22.23 32.54
CA ARG A 133 18.46 23.15 33.22
C ARG A 133 17.93 23.59 34.59
N PHE A 134 16.62 23.80 34.73
CA PHE A 134 16.01 24.13 36.02
C PHE A 134 16.08 22.96 37.02
N ASP A 135 15.84 21.74 36.54
CA ASP A 135 15.95 20.50 37.34
C ASP A 135 17.42 20.25 37.75
N GLN A 136 18.38 20.43 36.82
CA GLN A 136 19.82 20.40 37.12
C GLN A 136 20.26 21.49 38.11
N SER A 137 19.63 22.67 38.08
CA SER A 137 19.93 23.74 39.05
C SER A 137 19.31 23.51 40.44
N LEU A 138 18.29 22.66 40.54
CA LEU A 138 17.67 22.24 41.80
C LEU A 138 18.40 21.06 42.45
N ASP A 139 19.10 20.23 41.66
CA ASP A 139 19.87 19.05 42.12
C ASP A 139 21.38 19.32 42.35
N GLY A 140 21.77 20.59 42.39
CA GLY A 140 23.13 20.99 42.78
C GLY A 140 24.08 21.17 41.60
N GLU A 141 24.91 22.21 41.73
CA GLU A 141 25.99 22.60 40.82
C GLU A 141 26.75 21.37 40.27
N SER A 142 26.54 21.03 39.00
CA SER A 142 27.28 19.96 38.33
C SER A 142 27.53 20.31 36.85
N GLU A 143 28.69 20.92 36.63
CA GLU A 143 29.73 20.55 35.63
C GLU A 143 29.31 20.20 34.19
N THR A 144 28.14 20.62 33.70
CA THR A 144 27.70 20.25 32.34
C THR A 144 28.27 21.13 31.22
N GLU A 145 28.98 22.22 31.54
CA GLU A 145 29.59 23.09 30.53
C GLU A 145 30.98 22.59 30.07
N VAL A 146 31.62 21.68 30.79
CA VAL A 146 32.99 21.21 30.47
C VAL A 146 33.00 20.04 29.47
N ILE A 147 31.89 19.30 29.32
CA ILE A 147 31.86 18.04 28.56
C ILE A 147 31.67 18.26 27.04
N GLU A 148 31.09 19.39 26.61
CA GLU A 148 30.87 19.67 25.17
C GLU A 148 32.18 19.94 24.41
N GLU A 149 33.25 20.38 25.09
CA GLU A 149 34.54 20.68 24.44
C GLU A 149 35.48 19.46 24.30
N GLU A 150 35.32 18.41 25.11
CA GLU A 150 36.12 17.17 24.98
C GLU A 150 35.60 16.20 23.91
N ALA A 151 34.33 16.32 23.51
CA ALA A 151 33.70 15.44 22.54
C ALA A 151 34.25 15.59 21.10
N GLU A 152 34.93 16.70 20.80
CA GLU A 152 35.53 16.94 19.49
C GLU A 152 36.89 16.24 19.28
N GLN A 153 37.47 15.61 20.32
CA GLN A 153 38.82 15.02 20.26
C GLN A 153 38.86 13.49 20.36
N LEU A 154 37.76 12.81 20.68
CA LEU A 154 37.73 11.36 20.78
C LEU A 154 37.55 10.69 19.41
N THR A 155 38.31 9.64 19.17
CA THR A 155 38.09 8.78 17.99
C THR A 155 36.75 8.04 18.12
N SER A 156 36.18 7.60 16.99
CA SER A 156 34.89 6.91 16.96
C SER A 156 34.81 5.68 17.87
N GLU A 157 35.93 4.98 18.06
CA GLU A 157 36.04 3.81 18.94
C GLU A 157 36.00 4.18 20.43
N GLN A 158 36.60 5.31 20.80
CA GLN A 158 36.59 5.81 22.17
C GLN A 158 35.20 6.34 22.56
N LEU A 159 34.50 7.00 21.63
CA LEU A 159 33.11 7.42 21.84
C LEU A 159 32.17 6.22 22.01
N LEU A 160 32.33 5.16 21.22
CA LEU A 160 31.54 3.94 21.37
C LEU A 160 31.79 3.26 22.73
N SER A 161 33.05 3.25 23.19
CA SER A 161 33.41 2.68 24.49
C SER A 161 32.82 3.47 25.65
N ARG A 162 32.87 4.81 25.60
CA ARG A 162 32.23 5.70 26.58
C ARG A 162 30.72 5.53 26.61
N CYS A 163 30.06 5.56 25.44
CA CYS A 163 28.62 5.31 25.33
C CYS A 163 28.21 3.95 25.90
N HIS A 164 29.04 2.91 25.68
CA HIS A 164 28.76 1.59 26.22
C HIS A 164 28.85 1.57 27.75
N GLN A 165 29.88 2.21 28.31
CA GLN A 165 30.08 2.31 29.74
C GLN A 165 28.94 3.09 30.43
N GLU A 166 28.56 4.25 29.89
CA GLU A 166 27.44 5.05 30.39
C GLU A 166 26.13 4.24 30.37
N LEU A 167 25.91 3.45 29.31
CA LEU A 167 24.73 2.59 29.20
C LEU A 167 24.73 1.47 30.25
N GLU A 168 25.89 0.93 30.62
CA GLU A 168 26.00 -0.09 31.68
C GLU A 168 25.78 0.50 33.07
N GLU A 169 26.35 1.67 33.35
CA GLU A 169 26.14 2.40 34.61
C GLU A 169 24.66 2.76 34.78
N GLN A 170 24.02 3.23 33.72
CA GLN A 170 22.59 3.55 33.74
C GLN A 170 21.70 2.31 33.95
N LYS A 171 22.07 1.17 33.37
CA LYS A 171 21.40 -0.11 33.64
C LYS A 171 21.52 -0.52 35.11
N GLN A 172 22.70 -0.35 35.71
CA GLN A 172 22.91 -0.69 37.13
C GLN A 172 22.07 0.21 38.03
N LEU A 173 22.05 1.52 37.78
CA LEU A 173 21.21 2.47 38.51
C LEU A 173 19.71 2.15 38.37
N ASP A 174 19.25 1.75 37.18
CA ASP A 174 17.86 1.36 36.96
C ASP A 174 17.50 0.06 37.70
N ILE A 175 18.45 -0.86 37.87
CA ILE A 175 18.29 -2.07 38.69
C ILE A 175 18.20 -1.70 40.17
N GLU A 176 19.09 -0.83 40.67
CA GLU A 176 19.09 -0.35 42.05
C GLU A 176 17.82 0.44 42.40
N ARG A 177 17.32 1.25 41.46
CA ARG A 177 16.04 1.97 41.58
C ARG A 177 14.82 1.06 41.46
N GLY A 178 15.00 -0.23 41.16
CA GLY A 178 13.93 -1.22 41.02
C GLY A 178 13.06 -1.03 39.77
N VAL A 179 13.52 -0.25 38.80
CA VAL A 179 12.81 0.03 37.53
C VAL A 179 13.13 -1.05 36.48
N ARG A 180 14.26 -1.76 36.64
CA ARG A 180 14.70 -2.84 35.75
C ARG A 180 15.07 -4.09 36.55
N PHE A 181 14.72 -5.28 36.03
CA PHE A 181 15.18 -6.56 36.58
C PHE A 181 16.60 -6.89 36.09
N THR A 182 17.33 -7.72 36.85
CA THR A 182 18.60 -8.27 36.35
C THR A 182 18.34 -9.18 35.15
N ASP A 183 19.31 -9.33 34.27
CA ASP A 183 19.14 -10.15 33.06
C ASP A 183 18.82 -11.62 33.43
N GLU A 184 19.33 -12.12 34.56
CA GLU A 184 19.01 -13.44 35.12
C GLU A 184 17.55 -13.54 35.62
N GLN A 185 17.07 -12.51 36.33
CA GLN A 185 15.68 -12.43 36.77
C GLN A 185 14.73 -12.31 35.59
N PHE A 186 15.12 -11.53 34.56
CA PHE A 186 14.36 -11.38 33.33
C PHE A 186 14.28 -12.70 32.54
N ALA A 187 15.37 -13.47 32.49
CA ALA A 187 15.38 -14.80 31.87
C ALA A 187 14.42 -15.78 32.57
N GLN A 188 14.30 -15.69 33.90
CA GLN A 188 13.32 -16.47 34.67
C GLN A 188 11.89 -15.97 34.48
N LEU A 189 11.70 -14.65 34.26
CA LEU A 189 10.41 -14.02 33.98
C LEU A 189 9.84 -14.37 32.60
N LYS A 190 10.67 -14.90 31.69
CA LYS A 190 10.22 -15.46 30.42
C LYS A 190 9.36 -16.70 30.72
N TYR A 191 8.04 -16.49 30.77
CA TYR A 191 7.08 -17.57 30.95
C TYR A 191 7.16 -18.54 29.77
N GLU A 192 7.95 -19.60 29.91
CA GLU A 192 7.82 -20.78 29.07
C GLU A 192 6.65 -21.60 29.59
N THR A 193 5.67 -21.90 28.73
CA THR A 193 4.56 -22.79 29.06
C THR A 193 5.10 -24.17 29.40
N HIS A 194 4.40 -24.90 30.28
CA HIS A 194 4.83 -26.24 30.71
C HIS A 194 5.11 -27.17 29.52
N ASP A 195 4.26 -27.07 28.49
CA ASP A 195 4.38 -27.84 27.25
C ASP A 195 5.70 -27.54 26.50
N VAL A 196 6.15 -26.27 26.45
CA VAL A 196 7.42 -25.90 25.79
C VAL A 196 8.62 -26.41 26.58
N LYS A 197 8.55 -26.45 27.91
CA LYS A 197 9.60 -27.04 28.76
C LYS A 197 9.68 -28.56 28.55
N THR A 198 8.54 -29.24 28.46
CA THR A 198 8.50 -30.67 28.19
C THR A 198 9.02 -30.99 26.79
N LEU A 199 8.70 -30.19 25.78
CA LEU A 199 9.18 -30.38 24.41
C LEU A 199 10.72 -30.40 24.32
N LYS A 200 11.40 -29.52 25.06
CA LYS A 200 12.87 -29.45 25.08
C LYS A 200 13.55 -30.66 25.75
N ASN A 201 12.82 -31.39 26.61
CA ASN A 201 13.36 -32.51 27.38
C ASN A 201 13.03 -33.88 26.77
N LEU A 202 12.17 -33.94 25.74
CA LEU A 202 11.81 -35.19 25.07
C LEU A 202 12.92 -35.65 24.13
N THR A 203 13.32 -36.92 24.24
CA THR A 203 14.39 -37.53 23.43
C THR A 203 13.84 -38.41 22.30
N THR A 204 12.55 -38.74 22.35
CA THR A 204 11.81 -39.58 21.41
C THR A 204 11.15 -38.73 20.33
N VAL A 205 11.39 -39.09 19.07
CA VAL A 205 10.96 -38.28 17.91
C VAL A 205 9.44 -38.19 17.78
N GLU A 206 8.73 -39.30 18.04
CA GLU A 206 7.27 -39.38 17.91
C GLU A 206 6.54 -38.52 18.95
N GLU A 207 6.98 -38.55 20.21
CA GLU A 207 6.39 -37.76 21.28
C GLU A 207 6.66 -36.26 21.08
N LEU A 208 7.84 -35.90 20.58
CA LEU A 208 8.21 -34.52 20.23
C LEU A 208 7.23 -33.95 19.18
N TYR A 209 7.00 -34.66 18.08
CA TYR A 209 6.08 -34.18 17.04
C TYR A 209 4.63 -34.09 17.55
N SER A 210 4.17 -35.06 18.34
CA SER A 210 2.82 -35.03 18.91
C SER A 210 2.58 -33.81 19.83
N LEU A 211 3.59 -33.45 20.62
CA LEU A 211 3.51 -32.35 21.57
C LEU A 211 3.74 -31.00 20.87
N ALA A 212 4.57 -30.96 19.84
CA ALA A 212 4.72 -29.80 18.96
C ALA A 212 3.42 -29.47 18.22
N ASP A 213 2.71 -30.48 17.69
CA ASP A 213 1.41 -30.31 17.04
C ASP A 213 0.34 -29.78 18.00
N LYS A 214 0.41 -30.20 19.27
CA LYS A 214 -0.47 -29.70 20.34
C LYS A 214 -0.17 -28.23 20.70
N ILE A 215 1.10 -27.82 20.71
CA ILE A 215 1.52 -26.43 21.00
C ILE A 215 1.19 -25.49 19.84
N ILE A 216 1.53 -25.89 18.62
CA ILE A 216 1.39 -25.04 17.42
C ILE A 216 -0.07 -25.01 16.94
N GLY A 217 -0.85 -26.06 17.28
CA GLY A 217 -2.18 -26.29 16.76
C GLY A 217 -2.10 -26.81 15.34
N THR A 218 -2.84 -27.88 15.04
CA THR A 218 -2.92 -28.40 13.68
C THR A 218 -3.48 -27.32 12.76
N LYS A 219 -2.63 -26.79 11.87
CA LYS A 219 -3.10 -26.01 10.72
C LYS A 219 -4.06 -26.90 9.95
N ARG A 220 -5.36 -26.62 10.07
CA ARG A 220 -6.38 -27.19 9.18
C ARG A 220 -6.00 -26.83 7.75
N LEU A 221 -5.53 -27.83 7.01
CA LEU A 221 -5.61 -27.86 5.55
C LEU A 221 -7.07 -28.14 5.16
#